data_AF-A0A5J5JNM9-F1
#
_entry.id   AF-A0A5J5JNM9-F1
#
_cell.length_a   1.000
_cell.length_b   1.000
_cell.length_c   1.000
_cell.angle_alpha   90.00
_cell.angle_beta   90.00
_cell.angle_gamma   90.00
#
_symmetry.space_group_name_H-M   'P 1'
#
loop_
_entity.id
_entity.type
_entity.pdbx_description
1 polymer ?
#
loop_
_entity_poly.entity_id
_entity_poly.type
_entity_poly.pdbx_seq_one_letter_code
_entity_poly.pdbx_strand_id
1 'polypeptide(L)'
;MADLIVIAFDTEPDAEAAYNRIQELQNDLVVELAGLALVKVDGDGKTRVEYPGSAARFGLGTASGALFGTLVGILFFVPVVGLVFGGLLGALFAAMDKSGLDAEFRQRVQNTVTAGKSAVILYATKLTADKFAAALAPYHGTVVQTSLSHDQERELVHDLSATSA
;
A
#
# COMPACT_ATOMS: atom_id res chain seq x y z
N MET A 1 7.80 13.74 -1.60
CA MET A 1 6.58 13.43 -0.84
C MET A 1 5.94 12.31 -1.60
N ALA A 2 5.62 11.24 -0.90
CA ALA A 2 5.04 10.05 -1.48
C ALA A 2 3.71 9.77 -0.81
N ASP A 3 2.72 9.35 -1.60
CA ASP A 3 1.39 9.01 -1.13
C ASP A 3 1.24 7.50 -1.13
N LEU A 4 0.88 6.94 0.04
CA LEU A 4 0.43 5.56 0.15
C LEU A 4 -1.09 5.54 0.06
N ILE A 5 -1.61 4.93 -1.00
CA ILE A 5 -3.04 4.88 -1.28
C ILE A 5 -3.49 3.42 -1.34
N VAL A 6 -4.52 3.10 -0.57
CA VAL A 6 -5.21 1.81 -0.54
C VAL A 6 -6.62 2.02 -1.07
N ILE A 7 -7.01 1.27 -2.09
CA ILE A 7 -8.33 1.33 -2.69
C ILE A 7 -8.98 -0.04 -2.52
N ALA A 8 -10.03 -0.15 -1.72
CA ALA A 8 -10.77 -1.39 -1.53
C ALA A 8 -11.97 -1.49 -2.46
N PHE A 9 -12.24 -2.70 -2.91
CA PHE A 9 -13.30 -3.06 -3.84
C PHE A 9 -14.10 -4.23 -3.29
N ASP A 10 -15.40 -4.23 -3.58
CA ASP A 10 -16.31 -5.29 -3.16
C ASP A 10 -16.10 -6.59 -3.96
N THR A 11 -15.56 -6.50 -5.18
CA THR A 11 -15.35 -7.65 -6.05
C THR A 11 -13.91 -7.72 -6.56
N GLU A 12 -13.43 -8.94 -6.77
CA GLU A 12 -12.11 -9.21 -7.37
C GLU A 12 -12.01 -8.65 -8.80
N PRO A 13 -13.01 -8.80 -9.70
CA PRO A 13 -12.96 -8.22 -11.03
C PRO A 13 -12.78 -6.70 -11.05
N ASP A 14 -13.44 -5.97 -10.14
CA ASP A 14 -13.30 -4.51 -10.07
C ASP A 14 -11.89 -4.11 -9.63
N ALA A 15 -11.32 -4.84 -8.65
CA ALA A 15 -9.95 -4.62 -8.20
C ALA A 15 -8.93 -4.92 -9.30
N GLU A 16 -9.11 -6.00 -10.06
CA GLU A 16 -8.25 -6.35 -11.19
C GLU A 16 -8.35 -5.31 -12.32
N ALA A 17 -9.57 -4.86 -12.64
CA ALA A 17 -9.77 -3.86 -13.67
C ALA A 17 -9.15 -2.51 -13.26
N ALA A 18 -9.31 -2.09 -12.01
CA ALA A 18 -8.65 -0.90 -11.47
C ALA A 18 -7.12 -1.05 -11.45
N TYR A 19 -6.60 -2.21 -11.05
CA TYR A 19 -5.17 -2.52 -11.06
C TYR A 19 -4.57 -2.41 -12.46
N ASN A 20 -5.22 -2.99 -13.46
CA ASN A 20 -4.80 -2.88 -14.86
C ASN A 20 -4.87 -1.42 -15.34
N ARG A 21 -5.93 -0.69 -14.98
CA ARG A 21 -6.06 0.72 -15.34
C ARG A 21 -4.96 1.59 -14.74
N ILE A 22 -4.56 1.33 -13.49
CA ILE A 22 -3.46 2.07 -12.84
C ILE A 22 -2.13 1.83 -13.56
N GLN A 23 -1.87 0.61 -14.04
CA GLN A 23 -0.68 0.32 -14.85
C GLN A 23 -0.69 1.09 -16.19
N GLU A 24 -1.85 1.29 -16.80
CA GLU A 24 -1.98 2.16 -17.98
C GLU A 24 -1.68 3.62 -17.63
N LEU A 25 -2.23 4.13 -16.51
CA LEU A 25 -1.97 5.49 -16.06
C LEU A 25 -0.48 5.76 -15.75
N GLN A 26 0.25 4.75 -15.26
CA GLN A 26 1.71 4.79 -15.11
C GLN A 26 2.39 4.99 -16.47
N ASN A 27 1.98 4.23 -17.49
CA ASN A 27 2.55 4.33 -18.85
C ASN A 27 2.23 5.68 -19.51
N ASP A 28 1.05 6.23 -19.23
CA ASP A 28 0.61 7.53 -19.72
C ASP A 28 1.21 8.71 -18.90
N LEU A 29 2.09 8.43 -17.95
CA LEU A 29 2.73 9.42 -17.05
C LEU A 29 1.73 10.26 -16.25
N VAL A 30 0.52 9.74 -16.01
CA VAL A 30 -0.50 10.37 -15.17
C VAL A 30 -0.16 10.20 -13.69
N VAL A 31 0.49 9.08 -13.35
CA VAL A 31 1.01 8.73 -12.02
C VAL A 31 2.43 8.19 -12.15
N GLU A 32 3.28 8.52 -11.18
CA GLU A 32 4.59 7.89 -11.01
C GLU A 32 4.56 7.05 -9.73
N LEU A 33 4.65 5.73 -9.90
CA LEU A 33 4.60 4.75 -8.82
C LEU A 33 5.99 4.20 -8.48
N ALA A 34 6.27 4.20 -7.19
CA ALA A 34 7.36 3.48 -6.54
C ALA A 34 6.93 2.12 -5.95
N GLY A 35 5.64 1.78 -6.07
CA GLY A 35 5.10 0.47 -5.74
C GLY A 35 3.65 0.33 -6.19
N LEU A 36 3.28 -0.90 -6.55
CA LEU A 36 1.91 -1.28 -6.88
C LEU A 36 1.70 -2.74 -6.46
N ALA A 37 0.57 -3.04 -5.83
CA ALA A 37 0.19 -4.39 -5.44
C ALA A 37 -1.33 -4.56 -5.53
N LEU A 38 -1.76 -5.73 -5.97
CA LEU A 38 -3.14 -6.18 -5.87
C LEU A 38 -3.24 -7.17 -4.71
N VAL A 39 -4.17 -6.92 -3.81
CA VAL A 39 -4.43 -7.74 -2.64
C VAL A 39 -5.82 -8.35 -2.76
N LYS A 40 -5.90 -9.66 -2.57
CA LYS A 40 -7.15 -10.42 -2.58
C LYS A 40 -7.30 -11.08 -1.22
N VAL A 41 -8.41 -10.82 -0.54
CA VAL A 41 -8.71 -11.46 0.75
C VAL A 41 -9.82 -12.47 0.52
N ASP A 42 -9.47 -13.75 0.58
CA ASP A 42 -10.41 -14.86 0.43
C ASP A 42 -11.49 -14.81 1.54
N GLY A 43 -12.60 -15.52 1.36
CA GLY A 43 -13.69 -15.60 2.36
C GLY A 43 -13.26 -16.15 3.73
N ASP A 44 -12.17 -16.91 3.76
CA ASP A 44 -11.53 -17.42 4.98
C ASP A 44 -10.59 -16.41 5.66
N GLY A 45 -10.47 -15.18 5.11
CA GLY A 45 -9.54 -14.16 5.59
C GLY A 45 -8.09 -14.38 5.16
N LYS A 46 -7.83 -15.28 4.20
CA LYS A 46 -6.48 -15.49 3.66
C LYS A 46 -6.15 -14.40 2.65
N THR A 47 -5.03 -13.73 2.86
CA THR A 47 -4.59 -12.66 1.99
C THR A 47 -3.59 -13.17 0.95
N ARG A 48 -3.83 -12.84 -0.32
CA ARG A 48 -2.90 -13.05 -1.44
C ARG A 48 -2.49 -11.70 -1.98
N VAL A 49 -1.19 -11.52 -2.18
CA VAL A 49 -0.63 -10.28 -2.73
C VAL A 49 0.03 -10.60 -4.06
N GLU A 50 -0.36 -9.86 -5.09
CA GLU A 50 0.18 -9.92 -6.43
C GLU A 50 0.89 -8.61 -6.76
N TYR A 51 2.10 -8.70 -7.29
CA TYR A 51 2.90 -7.56 -7.71
C TYR A 51 3.01 -7.57 -9.24
N PRO A 52 3.17 -6.40 -9.87
CA PRO A 52 3.35 -6.33 -11.32
C PRO A 52 4.65 -7.03 -11.72
N GLY A 53 4.60 -7.80 -12.80
CA GLY A 53 5.71 -8.64 -13.24
C GLY A 53 7.01 -7.90 -13.62
N SER A 54 6.98 -6.57 -13.70
CA SER A 54 8.15 -5.74 -13.98
C SER A 54 8.52 -4.87 -12.78
N ALA A 55 9.23 -5.44 -11.80
CA ALA A 55 9.67 -4.74 -10.60
C ALA A 55 10.39 -3.39 -10.89
N ALA A 56 11.22 -3.36 -11.93
CA ALA A 56 11.94 -2.15 -12.34
C ALA A 56 11.02 -1.00 -12.81
N ARG A 57 9.83 -1.30 -13.37
CA ARG A 57 8.88 -0.29 -13.89
C ARG A 57 8.16 0.49 -12.80
N PHE A 58 8.10 -0.09 -11.60
CA PHE A 58 7.37 0.46 -10.47
C PHE A 58 8.32 0.81 -9.33
N GLY A 59 9.61 1.05 -9.60
CA GLY A 59 10.56 1.44 -8.55
C GLY A 59 10.83 0.38 -7.47
N LEU A 60 10.32 -0.85 -7.63
CA LEU A 60 10.41 -1.95 -6.66
C LEU A 60 11.86 -2.42 -6.37
N GLY A 61 12.86 -1.89 -7.09
CA GLY A 61 14.29 -2.11 -6.85
C GLY A 61 15.02 -0.95 -6.15
N THR A 62 14.33 0.14 -5.82
CA THR A 62 14.89 1.28 -5.08
C THR A 62 14.50 1.21 -3.59
N ALA A 63 15.09 2.07 -2.74
CA ALA A 63 14.73 2.13 -1.32
C ALA A 63 13.21 2.31 -1.08
N SER A 64 12.54 3.09 -1.93
CA SER A 64 11.09 3.31 -1.89
C SER A 64 10.27 2.04 -2.20
N GLY A 65 10.79 1.19 -3.09
CA GLY A 65 10.20 -0.09 -3.45
C GLY A 65 10.33 -1.16 -2.36
N ALA A 66 11.51 -1.23 -1.73
CA ALA A 66 11.73 -2.09 -0.57
C ALA A 66 10.83 -1.68 0.59
N LEU A 67 10.73 -0.36 0.86
CA LEU A 67 9.80 0.19 1.83
C LEU A 67 8.36 -0.24 1.52
N PHE A 68 7.89 -0.07 0.28
CA PHE A 68 6.55 -0.47 -0.11
C PHE A 68 6.26 -1.94 0.18
N GLY A 69 7.15 -2.86 -0.21
CA GLY A 69 7.00 -4.28 0.08
C GLY A 69 6.89 -4.59 1.57
N THR A 70 7.71 -3.93 2.40
CA THR A 70 7.64 -4.04 3.86
C THR A 70 6.32 -3.51 4.41
N LEU A 71 5.83 -2.36 3.90
CA LEU A 71 4.56 -1.77 4.32
C LEU A 71 3.37 -2.68 3.99
N VAL A 72 3.31 -3.20 2.76
CA VAL A 72 2.27 -4.16 2.37
C VAL A 72 2.36 -5.43 3.21
N GLY A 73 3.57 -5.92 3.48
CA GLY A 73 3.81 -7.05 4.38
C GLY A 73 3.21 -6.81 5.77
N ILE A 74 3.55 -5.70 6.41
CA ILE A 74 3.06 -5.39 7.76
C ILE A 74 1.54 -5.18 7.77
N LEU A 75 0.98 -4.46 6.80
CA LEU A 75 -0.44 -4.13 6.75
C LEU A 75 -1.35 -5.36 6.58
N PHE A 76 -0.90 -6.35 5.81
CA PHE A 76 -1.75 -7.45 5.35
C PHE A 76 -1.38 -8.82 5.90
N PHE A 77 -0.18 -8.99 6.48
CA PHE A 77 0.25 -10.25 7.09
C PHE A 77 0.26 -10.19 8.63
N VAL A 78 0.11 -9.01 9.25
CA VAL A 78 0.09 -8.85 10.71
C VAL A 78 -1.30 -8.41 11.18
N PRO A 79 -2.14 -9.30 11.75
CA PRO A 79 -3.44 -8.93 12.29
C PRO A 79 -3.25 -8.11 13.57
N VAL A 80 -3.67 -6.84 13.57
CA VAL A 80 -3.38 -5.87 14.65
C VAL A 80 -4.22 -6.12 15.93
N VAL A 81 -5.10 -7.12 15.93
CA VAL A 81 -6.03 -7.36 17.05
C VAL A 81 -5.40 -8.23 18.14
N GLY A 82 -5.04 -7.60 19.27
CA GLY A 82 -4.87 -8.27 20.57
C GLY A 82 -3.61 -9.12 20.76
N LEU A 83 -2.67 -9.10 19.81
CA LEU A 83 -1.41 -9.83 19.91
C LEU A 83 -0.31 -8.93 20.50
N VAL A 84 0.32 -9.38 21.58
CA VAL A 84 1.56 -8.77 22.08
C VAL A 84 2.68 -9.17 21.13
N PHE A 85 3.00 -8.28 20.21
CA PHE A 85 4.12 -8.46 19.30
C PHE A 85 5.44 -8.22 20.04
N GLY A 86 6.45 -9.07 19.79
CA GLY A 86 7.78 -8.92 20.39
C GLY A 86 8.50 -7.64 19.92
N GLY A 87 9.65 -7.35 20.53
CA GLY A 87 10.39 -6.09 20.31
C GLY A 87 10.65 -5.73 18.85
N LEU A 88 10.88 -6.73 17.98
CA LEU A 88 11.09 -6.53 16.54
C LEU A 88 9.89 -5.85 15.87
N LEU A 89 8.71 -6.44 15.96
CA LEU A 89 7.48 -5.90 15.37
C LEU A 89 7.05 -4.61 16.07
N GLY A 90 7.25 -4.51 17.39
CA GLY A 90 7.01 -3.27 18.14
C GLY A 90 7.85 -2.09 17.65
N ALA A 91 9.14 -2.32 17.33
CA ALA A 91 10.02 -1.30 16.76
C ALA A 91 9.58 -0.88 15.34
N LEU A 92 9.17 -1.84 14.49
CA LEU A 92 8.64 -1.53 13.16
C LEU A 92 7.38 -0.68 13.22
N PHE A 93 6.43 -1.01 14.10
CA PHE A 93 5.22 -0.22 14.29
C PHE A 93 5.53 1.18 14.85
N ALA A 94 6.48 1.30 15.78
CA ALA A 94 6.91 2.60 16.29
C ALA A 94 7.55 3.48 15.21
N ALA A 95 8.32 2.91 14.28
CA ALA A 95 8.87 3.63 13.14
C ALA A 95 7.76 4.09 12.16
N MET A 96 6.77 3.24 11.90
CA MET A 96 5.61 3.59 11.07
C MET A 96 4.74 4.70 11.68
N ASP A 97 4.54 4.68 12.99
CA ASP A 97 3.74 5.69 13.68
C ASP A 97 4.37 7.09 13.56
N LYS A 98 5.71 7.18 13.49
CA LYS A 98 6.42 8.46 13.26
C LYS A 98 6.30 8.98 11.82
N SER A 99 6.10 8.08 10.85
CA SER A 99 6.09 8.42 9.42
C SER A 99 4.69 8.74 8.87
N GLY A 100 3.67 8.83 9.73
CA GLY A 100 2.29 9.09 9.31
C GLY A 100 1.52 7.83 8.88
N LEU A 101 2.12 6.66 9.09
CA LEU A 101 1.51 5.34 8.88
C LEU A 101 1.04 4.75 10.21
N ASP A 102 0.30 5.55 10.95
CA ASP A 102 -0.07 5.30 12.34
C ASP A 102 -1.11 4.18 12.54
N ALA A 103 -1.39 3.86 13.80
CA ALA A 103 -2.39 2.87 14.17
C ALA A 103 -3.79 3.19 13.59
N GLU A 104 -4.14 4.48 13.46
CA GLU A 104 -5.42 4.88 12.89
C GLU A 104 -5.49 4.56 11.40
N PHE A 105 -4.46 4.89 10.62
CA PHE A 105 -4.37 4.51 9.21
C PHE A 105 -4.46 2.99 9.03
N ARG A 106 -3.67 2.23 9.81
CA ARG A 106 -3.70 0.76 9.75
C ARG A 106 -5.08 0.20 10.06
N GLN A 107 -5.76 0.74 11.07
CA GLN A 107 -7.11 0.33 11.44
C GLN A 107 -8.12 0.68 10.34
N ARG A 108 -8.03 1.86 9.72
CA ARG A 108 -8.88 2.22 8.56
C ARG A 108 -8.68 1.25 7.41
N VAL A 109 -7.44 0.89 7.08
CA VAL A 109 -7.13 -0.11 6.04
C VAL A 109 -7.76 -1.46 6.37
N GLN A 110 -7.61 -1.97 7.59
CA GLN A 110 -8.18 -3.26 7.99
C GLN A 110 -9.71 -3.27 8.01
N ASN A 111 -10.33 -2.17 8.42
CA ASN A 111 -11.79 -2.03 8.41
C ASN A 111 -12.35 -1.92 7.00
N THR A 112 -11.53 -1.48 6.04
CA THR A 112 -11.93 -1.26 4.65
C THR A 112 -11.67 -2.52 3.79
N VAL A 113 -10.56 -3.20 4.03
CA VAL A 113 -10.16 -4.45 3.33
C VAL A 113 -10.49 -5.66 4.20
N THR A 114 -11.76 -6.04 4.22
CA THR A 114 -12.27 -7.19 4.99
C THR A 114 -12.26 -8.49 4.18
N ALA A 115 -12.53 -9.62 4.84
CA ALA A 115 -12.70 -10.91 4.16
C ALA A 115 -13.71 -10.85 3.01
N GLY A 116 -13.37 -11.45 1.86
CA GLY A 116 -14.16 -11.42 0.63
C GLY A 116 -13.99 -10.17 -0.23
N LYS A 117 -13.23 -9.16 0.22
CA LYS A 117 -12.91 -7.96 -0.56
C LYS A 117 -11.53 -8.07 -1.21
N SER A 118 -11.31 -7.22 -2.21
CA SER A 118 -10.01 -7.03 -2.84
C SER A 118 -9.56 -5.58 -2.70
N ALA A 119 -8.26 -5.32 -2.78
CA ALA A 119 -7.72 -3.98 -2.68
C ALA A 119 -6.53 -3.77 -3.60
N VAL A 120 -6.41 -2.57 -4.15
CA VAL A 120 -5.21 -2.13 -4.87
C VAL A 120 -4.45 -1.15 -3.99
N ILE A 121 -3.16 -1.40 -3.82
CA ILE A 121 -2.28 -0.57 -3.01
C ILE A 121 -1.23 0.01 -3.93
N LEU A 122 -1.01 1.31 -3.82
CA LEU A 122 -0.03 2.01 -4.62
C LEU A 122 0.77 2.98 -3.74
N TYR A 123 2.05 3.10 -4.08
CA TYR A 123 2.96 4.09 -3.51
C TYR A 123 3.36 5.06 -4.59
N ALA A 124 2.74 6.24 -4.59
CA ALA A 124 2.89 7.25 -5.63
C ALA A 124 3.88 8.32 -5.21
N THR A 125 4.97 8.49 -5.97
CA THR A 125 5.90 9.63 -5.79
C THR A 125 5.38 10.89 -6.45
N LYS A 126 4.47 10.74 -7.42
CA LYS A 126 3.79 11.83 -8.10
C LYS A 126 2.42 11.38 -8.56
N LEU A 127 1.40 12.19 -8.27
CA LEU A 127 0.02 11.88 -8.58
C LEU A 127 -0.71 13.10 -9.10
N THR A 128 -1.35 12.97 -10.26
CA THR A 128 -2.33 13.96 -10.72
C THR A 128 -3.71 13.57 -10.20
N ALA A 129 -4.07 14.03 -9.00
CA ALA A 129 -5.26 13.58 -8.27
C ALA A 129 -6.54 13.65 -9.12
N ASP A 130 -6.78 14.74 -9.84
CA ASP A 130 -7.99 14.92 -10.66
C ASP A 130 -8.11 13.85 -11.76
N LYS A 131 -7.01 13.60 -12.48
CA LYS A 131 -6.99 12.61 -13.57
C LYS A 131 -7.07 11.19 -13.04
N PHE A 132 -6.39 10.92 -11.93
CA PHE A 132 -6.39 9.60 -11.30
C PHE A 132 -7.78 9.27 -10.74
N ALA A 133 -8.40 10.21 -10.03
CA ALA A 133 -9.75 10.06 -9.51
C ALA A 133 -10.77 9.88 -10.64
N ALA A 134 -10.69 10.68 -11.71
CA ALA A 134 -11.58 10.53 -12.87
C ALA A 134 -11.41 9.17 -13.57
N ALA A 135 -10.18 8.68 -13.69
CA ALA A 135 -9.89 7.39 -14.30
C ALA A 135 -10.36 6.20 -13.45
N LEU A 136 -10.41 6.36 -12.13
CA LEU A 136 -10.82 5.30 -11.20
C LEU A 136 -12.27 5.39 -10.72
N ALA A 137 -12.94 6.52 -10.95
CA ALA A 137 -14.36 6.72 -10.61
C ALA A 137 -15.30 5.59 -11.08
N PRO A 138 -15.10 4.97 -12.27
CA PRO A 138 -15.97 3.88 -12.73
C PRO A 138 -15.92 2.60 -11.88
N TYR A 139 -14.85 2.38 -11.10
CA TYR A 139 -14.64 1.13 -10.34
C TYR A 139 -15.17 1.19 -8.91
N HIS A 140 -15.76 2.31 -8.48
CA HIS A 140 -16.45 2.46 -7.19
C HIS A 140 -15.64 2.01 -5.94
N GLY A 141 -14.32 2.20 -5.96
CA GLY A 141 -13.44 1.82 -4.84
C GLY A 141 -13.53 2.77 -3.64
N THR A 142 -13.39 2.21 -2.43
CA THR A 142 -13.23 3.00 -1.20
C THR A 142 -11.76 3.33 -0.97
N VAL A 143 -11.42 4.61 -0.90
CA VAL A 143 -10.03 5.08 -0.83
C VAL A 143 -9.62 5.40 0.62
N VAL A 144 -8.51 4.83 1.06
CA VAL A 144 -7.80 5.19 2.28
C VAL A 144 -6.39 5.63 1.87
N GLN A 145 -6.03 6.87 2.18
CA GLN A 145 -4.73 7.44 1.81
C GLN A 145 -4.02 8.10 2.98
N THR A 146 -2.71 8.15 2.88
CA THR A 146 -1.82 8.93 3.75
C THR A 146 -0.60 9.36 2.97
N SER A 147 0.06 10.41 3.43
CA SER A 147 1.17 11.03 2.73
C SER A 147 2.41 11.09 3.63
N LEU A 148 3.56 10.78 3.03
CA LEU A 148 4.86 10.79 3.69
C LEU A 148 5.73 11.88 3.08
N SER A 149 6.27 12.74 3.93
CA SER A 149 7.31 13.68 3.54
C SER A 149 8.59 12.92 3.17
N HIS A 150 9.50 13.57 2.43
CA HIS A 150 10.80 12.94 2.11
C HIS A 150 11.64 12.64 3.36
N ASP A 151 11.47 13.41 4.44
CA ASP A 151 12.19 13.17 5.68
C ASP A 151 11.61 11.97 6.42
N GLN A 152 10.27 11.87 6.47
CA GLN A 152 9.57 10.72 7.03
C GLN A 152 9.87 9.43 6.28
N GLU A 153 9.89 9.47 4.94
CA GLU A 153 10.26 8.32 4.11
C GLU A 153 11.71 7.88 4.38
N ARG A 154 12.66 8.82 4.44
CA ARG A 154 14.07 8.51 4.72
C ARG A 154 14.28 7.94 6.12
N GLU A 155 13.66 8.54 7.13
CA GLU A 155 13.71 8.05 8.51
C GLU A 155 13.09 6.66 8.60
N LEU A 156 11.94 6.44 7.94
CA LEU A 156 11.30 5.14 7.91
C LEU A 156 12.17 4.08 7.23
N VAL A 157 12.77 4.38 6.07
CA VAL A 157 13.72 3.46 5.40
C VAL A 157 14.89 3.14 6.33
N HIS A 158 15.46 4.15 7.00
CA HIS A 158 16.55 3.96 7.95
C HIS A 158 16.16 3.01 9.10
N ASP A 159 15.05 3.28 9.77
CA ASP A 159 14.59 2.52 10.93
C ASP A 159 14.21 1.07 10.56
N LEU A 160 13.59 0.86 9.40
CA LEU A 160 13.26 -0.47 8.88
C LEU A 160 14.51 -1.26 8.48
N SER A 161 15.52 -0.59 7.90
CA SER A 161 16.79 -1.25 7.53
C SER A 161 17.60 -1.65 8.76
N ALA A 162 17.63 -0.81 9.79
CA ALA A 162 18.31 -1.10 11.06
C ALA A 162 17.68 -2.27 11.83
N THR A 163 16.40 -2.56 11.58
CA THR A 163 15.66 -3.65 12.23
C THR A 163 15.88 -5.01 11.54
N SER A 164 16.43 -5.01 10.31
CA SER A 164 16.69 -6.21 9.50
C SER A 164 18.12 -6.77 9.60
N ALA A 165 18.98 -6.16 10.41
CA ALA A 165 20.37 -6.55 10.67
C ALA A 165 20.53 -7.27 12.02
#